data_AF-A0A7S1S1P4-F1
#
_entry.id   AF-A0A7S1S1P4-F1
#
_cell.length_a   1.000
_cell.length_b   1.000
_cell.length_c   1.000
_cell.angle_alpha   90.00
_cell.angle_beta   90.00
_cell.angle_gamma   90.00
#
_symmetry.space_group_name_H-M   'P 1'
#
loop_
_entity.id
_entity.type
_entity.pdbx_description
1 polymer ?
#
loop_
_entity_poly.entity_id
_entity_poly.type
_entity_poly.pdbx_seq_one_letter_code
_entity_poly.pdbx_strand_id
1 'polypeptide(L)'
;YLLEGVDFSGVEAGGQLIEFGVHCTDPGKVLPVFLAKDGSLGGARSMVSRHLDGFGKIAGCTKMGPEWSHAFGCSAPIRRMNVWGPDSGDLTLSGPGYAVGSNWMAPVVNMNAGRMLYEPLNGKGYGVPVLVGESYALSGFWRGDMVLDFSDRLLTSYFGVADESVTVEVGGAKCQIRASDDRRFLSPKGPVPRILPTHARIEGGKILCG
;
A
#
# COMPACT_ATOMS: atom_id res chain seq x y z
N TYR A 1 -2.34 8.07 4.81
CA TYR A 1 -2.89 9.26 5.47
C TYR A 1 -4.28 9.53 4.95
N LEU A 2 -5.23 9.85 5.83
CA LEU A 2 -6.59 10.27 5.47
C LEU A 2 -6.68 11.79 5.64
N LEU A 3 -7.17 12.48 4.62
CA LEU A 3 -7.40 13.92 4.60
C LEU A 3 -8.91 14.17 4.42
N GLU A 4 -9.46 15.05 5.28
CA GLU A 4 -10.86 15.41 5.29
C GLU A 4 -10.99 16.88 5.70
N GLY A 5 -11.75 17.65 4.93
CA GLY A 5 -12.00 19.07 5.18
C GLY A 5 -10.74 19.92 5.21
N VAL A 6 -9.69 19.55 4.46
CA VAL A 6 -8.42 20.26 4.50
C VAL A 6 -8.54 21.58 3.73
N ASP A 7 -8.34 22.69 4.46
CA ASP A 7 -8.26 24.02 3.88
C ASP A 7 -6.80 24.41 3.66
N PHE A 8 -6.44 24.62 2.39
CA PHE A 8 -5.10 25.06 1.98
C PHE A 8 -5.00 26.58 1.76
N SER A 9 -6.00 27.37 2.14
CA SER A 9 -6.02 28.82 1.94
C SER A 9 -4.88 29.56 2.65
N GLY A 10 -4.31 28.97 3.70
CA GLY A 10 -3.11 29.47 4.40
C GLY A 10 -1.78 29.08 3.77
N VAL A 11 -1.74 28.24 2.72
CA VAL A 11 -0.50 27.90 2.02
C VAL A 11 -0.19 29.00 1.01
N GLU A 12 1.06 29.48 1.01
CA GLU A 12 1.51 30.50 0.06
C GLU A 12 1.29 30.05 -1.39
N ALA A 13 1.05 31.02 -2.29
CA ALA A 13 0.86 30.72 -3.70
C ALA A 13 2.12 30.03 -4.29
N GLY A 14 1.92 28.86 -4.90
CA GLY A 14 3.02 28.01 -5.39
C GLY A 14 3.66 27.13 -4.31
N GLY A 15 3.18 27.19 -3.07
CA GLY A 15 3.58 26.32 -1.98
C GLY A 15 3.12 24.86 -2.19
N GLN A 16 3.78 23.97 -1.46
CA GLN A 16 3.50 22.54 -1.51
C GLN A 16 2.36 22.19 -0.55
N LEU A 17 1.30 21.56 -1.07
CA LEU A 17 0.12 21.14 -0.32
C LEU A 17 0.32 19.77 0.33
N ILE A 18 1.04 18.88 -0.35
CA ILE A 18 1.40 17.56 0.14
C ILE A 18 2.87 17.29 -0.13
N GLU A 19 3.54 16.71 0.88
CA GLU A 19 4.91 16.24 0.79
C GLU A 19 5.01 14.75 1.16
N PHE A 20 5.79 14.00 0.38
CA PHE A 20 6.14 12.61 0.68
C PHE A 20 7.51 12.56 1.36
N GLY A 21 7.62 11.84 2.47
CA GLY A 21 8.91 11.61 3.13
C GLY A 21 9.33 12.65 4.17
N VAL A 22 8.36 13.31 4.83
CA VAL A 22 8.57 14.22 5.98
C VAL A 22 9.42 13.56 7.10
N HIS A 23 9.54 12.23 7.10
CA HIS A 23 10.44 11.45 7.97
C HIS A 23 11.42 10.54 7.17
N CYS A 24 12.38 11.20 6.50
CA CYS A 24 13.76 10.83 6.12
C CYS A 24 14.13 9.47 5.48
N THR A 25 13.34 8.40 5.53
CA THR A 25 13.72 7.12 4.92
C THR A 25 13.20 7.00 3.49
N ASP A 26 13.92 6.23 2.67
CA ASP A 26 13.55 5.99 1.27
C ASP A 26 12.12 5.43 1.12
N PRO A 27 11.68 4.41 1.89
CA PRO A 27 10.29 3.97 1.90
C PRO A 27 9.29 5.08 2.21
N GLY A 28 9.65 5.99 3.13
CA GLY A 28 8.82 7.13 3.51
C GLY A 28 8.59 8.13 2.38
N LYS A 29 9.47 8.18 1.37
CA LYS A 29 9.31 9.04 0.19
C LYS A 29 8.52 8.37 -0.94
N VAL A 30 8.39 7.04 -0.92
CA VAL A 30 7.89 6.25 -2.06
C VAL A 30 6.56 5.58 -1.78
N LEU A 31 6.43 4.93 -0.63
CA LEU A 31 5.29 4.06 -0.30
C LEU A 31 4.12 4.69 0.46
N PRO A 32 4.13 5.97 0.91
CA PRO A 32 2.91 6.56 1.45
C PRO A 32 1.78 6.63 0.43
N VAL A 33 0.55 6.55 0.94
CA VAL A 33 -0.67 6.83 0.19
C VAL A 33 -1.49 7.87 0.96
N PHE A 34 -2.00 8.88 0.26
CA PHE A 34 -2.96 9.85 0.78
C PHE A 34 -4.34 9.53 0.23
N LEU A 35 -5.36 9.64 1.08
CA LEU A 35 -6.75 9.30 0.77
C LEU A 35 -7.63 10.51 1.11
N ALA A 36 -8.63 10.79 0.28
CA ALA A 36 -9.67 11.77 0.58
C ALA A 36 -10.99 11.37 -0.08
N LYS A 37 -12.09 11.71 0.58
CA LYS A 37 -13.46 11.58 0.06
C LYS A 37 -13.94 12.87 -0.62
N ASP A 38 -13.36 14.00 -0.23
CA ASP A 38 -13.73 15.33 -0.67
C ASP A 38 -12.63 15.95 -1.56
N GLY A 39 -12.66 17.27 -1.72
CA GLY A 39 -11.70 18.02 -2.52
C GLY A 39 -10.29 18.13 -1.92
N SER A 40 -10.01 17.55 -0.74
CA SER A 40 -8.73 17.71 -0.02
C SER A 40 -7.50 17.20 -0.79
N LEU A 41 -7.69 16.46 -1.88
CA LEU A 41 -6.63 15.96 -2.76
C LEU A 41 -6.75 16.49 -4.20
N GLY A 42 -7.30 17.69 -4.38
CA GLY A 42 -7.44 18.29 -5.72
C GLY A 42 -8.35 17.47 -6.63
N GLY A 43 -9.38 16.83 -6.06
CA GLY A 43 -10.32 15.95 -6.77
C GLY A 43 -9.87 14.49 -6.90
N ALA A 44 -8.64 14.14 -6.51
CA ALA A 44 -8.22 12.74 -6.44
C ALA A 44 -8.82 12.03 -5.22
N ARG A 45 -9.17 10.75 -5.37
CA ARG A 45 -9.62 9.89 -4.25
C ARG A 45 -8.44 9.30 -3.49
N SER A 46 -7.36 9.01 -4.20
CA SER A 46 -6.13 8.46 -3.65
C SER A 46 -4.94 9.05 -4.36
N MET A 47 -3.84 9.23 -3.65
CA MET A 47 -2.62 9.81 -4.20
C MET A 47 -1.40 9.03 -3.73
N VAL A 48 -0.55 8.64 -4.69
CA VAL A 48 0.71 7.91 -4.44
C VAL A 48 1.90 8.72 -4.94
N SER A 49 3.07 8.46 -4.36
CA SER A 49 4.30 9.18 -4.69
C SER A 49 4.60 9.15 -6.20
N ARG A 50 5.20 10.23 -6.70
CA ARG A 50 5.75 10.32 -8.07
C ARG A 50 6.72 9.18 -8.42
N HIS A 51 7.28 8.55 -7.39
CA HIS A 51 8.26 7.48 -7.52
C HIS A 51 7.63 6.13 -7.90
N LEU A 52 6.30 5.97 -7.77
CA LEU A 52 5.56 4.78 -8.19
C LEU A 52 5.00 5.00 -9.61
N ASP A 53 5.91 5.15 -10.58
CA ASP A 53 5.63 5.58 -11.95
C ASP A 53 4.69 4.66 -12.73
N GLY A 54 4.60 3.38 -12.37
CA GLY A 54 3.61 2.46 -12.94
C GLY A 54 2.16 2.87 -12.68
N PHE A 55 1.87 3.59 -11.59
CA PHE A 55 0.52 4.10 -11.30
C PHE A 55 0.08 5.18 -12.29
N GLY A 56 1.02 5.89 -12.91
CA GLY A 56 0.71 6.85 -13.99
C GLY A 56 0.14 6.21 -15.26
N LYS A 57 0.20 4.86 -15.38
CA LYS A 57 -0.36 4.10 -16.50
C LYS A 57 -1.74 3.50 -16.20
N ILE A 58 -2.24 3.68 -14.98
CA ILE A 58 -3.52 3.13 -14.53
C ILE A 58 -4.64 4.07 -14.96
N ALA A 59 -5.73 3.49 -15.50
CA ALA A 59 -6.90 4.26 -15.91
C ALA A 59 -7.45 5.06 -14.72
N GLY A 60 -7.68 6.36 -14.94
CA GLY A 60 -8.17 7.26 -13.90
C GLY A 60 -7.11 7.76 -12.92
N CYS A 61 -5.83 7.49 -13.17
CA CYS A 61 -4.69 8.12 -12.49
C CYS A 61 -4.01 9.16 -13.39
N THR A 62 -3.69 10.32 -12.83
CA THR A 62 -3.04 11.42 -13.53
C THR A 62 -1.90 12.00 -12.71
N LYS A 63 -0.83 12.41 -13.39
CA LYS A 63 0.26 13.15 -12.74
C LYS A 63 -0.22 14.53 -12.33
N MET A 64 -0.05 14.86 -11.06
CA MET A 64 -0.48 16.11 -10.46
C MET A 64 0.60 17.19 -10.58
N GLY A 65 0.23 18.43 -10.27
CA GLY A 65 1.14 19.57 -10.27
C GLY A 65 2.24 19.51 -9.19
N PRO A 66 3.21 20.44 -9.22
CA PRO A 66 4.27 20.55 -8.22
C PRO A 66 3.76 20.72 -6.80
N GLU A 67 2.62 21.39 -6.62
CA GLU A 67 1.95 21.61 -5.33
C GLU A 67 1.54 20.28 -4.67
N TRP A 68 1.36 19.22 -5.46
CA TRP A 68 1.08 17.86 -5.01
C TRP A 68 2.31 16.94 -5.09
N SER A 69 3.53 17.49 -5.03
CA SER A 69 4.79 16.73 -5.18
C SER A 69 4.94 16.00 -6.52
N HIS A 70 4.23 16.40 -7.58
CA HIS A 70 4.13 15.63 -8.83
C HIS A 70 3.63 14.19 -8.65
N ALA A 71 2.87 13.94 -7.58
CA ALA A 71 2.30 12.64 -7.28
C ALA A 71 1.32 12.17 -8.36
N PHE A 72 0.93 10.90 -8.30
CA PHE A 72 -0.15 10.38 -9.12
C PHE A 72 -1.44 10.42 -8.31
N GLY A 73 -2.36 11.31 -8.70
CA GLY A 73 -3.71 11.39 -8.16
C GLY A 73 -4.65 10.49 -8.95
N CYS A 74 -5.39 9.64 -8.26
CA CYS A 74 -6.23 8.59 -8.83
C CYS A 74 -7.68 8.73 -8.36
N SER A 75 -8.61 8.54 -9.28
CA SER A 75 -10.04 8.31 -8.97
C SER A 75 -10.28 6.89 -8.43
N ALA A 76 -9.46 5.93 -8.86
CA ALA A 76 -9.45 4.57 -8.34
C ALA A 76 -8.98 4.56 -6.87
N PRO A 77 -9.61 3.78 -5.99
CA PRO A 77 -9.16 3.62 -4.62
C PRO A 77 -7.85 2.83 -4.56
N ILE A 78 -6.85 3.42 -3.91
CA ILE A 78 -5.58 2.76 -3.59
C ILE A 78 -5.54 2.57 -2.07
N ARG A 79 -5.12 1.39 -1.63
CA ARG A 79 -5.03 1.00 -0.22
C ARG A 79 -3.67 0.38 0.06
N ARG A 80 -3.37 0.18 1.33
CA ARG A 80 -2.15 -0.52 1.73
C ARG A 80 -2.44 -2.01 1.90
N MET A 81 -1.62 -2.84 1.30
CA MET A 81 -1.50 -4.26 1.65
C MET A 81 -0.24 -4.43 2.49
N ASN A 82 -0.32 -5.19 3.58
CA ASN A 82 0.87 -5.55 4.34
C ASN A 82 1.02 -7.07 4.47
N VAL A 83 2.26 -7.47 4.68
CA VAL A 83 2.68 -8.84 4.95
C VAL A 83 3.44 -8.82 6.27
N TRP A 84 2.89 -9.46 7.30
CA TRP A 84 3.38 -9.46 8.66
C TRP A 84 4.11 -10.78 8.93
N GLY A 85 5.34 -10.72 9.42
CA GLY A 85 6.15 -11.92 9.61
C GLY A 85 7.62 -11.58 9.85
N PRO A 86 8.48 -12.58 9.99
CA PRO A 86 9.91 -12.33 10.18
C PRO A 86 10.55 -11.83 8.88
N ASP A 87 11.66 -11.12 9.03
CA ASP A 87 12.50 -10.68 7.92
C ASP A 87 12.91 -11.87 7.04
N SER A 88 12.46 -11.84 5.80
CA SER A 88 12.74 -12.83 4.76
C SER A 88 13.55 -12.23 3.59
N GLY A 89 14.23 -11.11 3.83
CA GLY A 89 14.86 -10.32 2.78
C GLY A 89 13.80 -9.55 1.98
N ASP A 90 14.11 -9.26 0.73
CA ASP A 90 13.18 -8.54 -0.15
C ASP A 90 12.06 -9.48 -0.64
N LEU A 91 10.82 -9.02 -0.47
CA LEU A 91 9.69 -9.58 -1.21
C LEU A 91 9.45 -8.77 -2.48
N THR A 92 8.79 -9.37 -3.47
CA THR A 92 8.44 -8.72 -4.73
C THR A 92 6.96 -8.89 -5.02
N LEU A 93 6.27 -7.77 -5.19
CA LEU A 93 4.89 -7.70 -5.65
C LEU A 93 4.84 -7.42 -7.15
N SER A 94 4.13 -8.24 -7.91
CA SER A 94 3.87 -8.03 -9.33
C SER A 94 2.38 -7.79 -9.57
N GLY A 95 2.04 -6.82 -10.41
CA GLY A 95 0.65 -6.49 -10.73
C GLY A 95 0.48 -5.05 -11.21
N PRO A 96 -0.77 -4.56 -11.30
CA PRO A 96 -1.07 -3.18 -11.67
C PRO A 96 -0.34 -2.17 -10.79
N GLY A 97 0.32 -1.19 -11.43
CA GLY A 97 1.16 -0.20 -10.76
C GLY A 97 2.64 -0.58 -10.64
N TYR A 98 2.98 -1.86 -10.84
CA TYR A 98 4.33 -2.42 -10.68
C TYR A 98 4.92 -3.06 -11.94
N ALA A 99 4.15 -3.14 -13.02
CA ALA A 99 4.59 -3.63 -14.33
C ALA A 99 5.42 -2.55 -15.08
N VAL A 100 6.56 -2.18 -14.49
CA VAL A 100 7.50 -1.15 -14.98
C VAL A 100 8.94 -1.60 -14.84
N GLY A 101 9.85 -0.89 -15.51
CA GLY A 101 11.28 -1.14 -15.38
C GLY A 101 11.78 -0.81 -13.97
N SER A 102 12.69 -1.63 -13.46
CA SER A 102 13.35 -1.42 -12.18
C SER A 102 14.09 -0.09 -12.13
N ASN A 103 13.89 0.67 -11.05
CA ASN A 103 14.68 1.86 -10.77
C ASN A 103 15.40 1.72 -9.42
N TRP A 104 16.71 1.48 -9.46
CA TRP A 104 17.54 1.26 -8.28
C TRP A 104 18.06 2.56 -7.63
N MET A 105 17.79 3.73 -8.22
CA MET A 105 18.22 4.99 -7.64
C MET A 105 17.42 5.32 -6.38
N ALA A 106 18.08 5.85 -5.35
CA ALA A 106 17.40 6.40 -4.20
C ALA A 106 16.50 7.59 -4.62
N PRO A 107 15.29 7.75 -4.04
CA PRO A 107 14.75 6.95 -2.94
C PRO A 107 13.96 5.71 -3.42
N VAL A 108 13.91 5.42 -4.72
CA VAL A 108 13.04 4.39 -5.31
C VAL A 108 13.50 3.00 -4.92
N VAL A 109 14.80 2.71 -5.08
CA VAL A 109 15.44 1.44 -4.71
C VAL A 109 14.62 0.19 -5.10
N ASN A 110 14.06 0.23 -6.31
CA ASN A 110 13.21 -0.78 -6.97
C ASN A 110 11.79 -0.97 -6.40
N MET A 111 11.34 -0.12 -5.47
CA MET A 111 9.96 -0.13 -4.96
C MET A 111 8.93 0.22 -6.05
N ASN A 112 9.33 0.95 -7.11
CA ASN A 112 8.46 1.24 -8.25
C ASN A 112 8.09 -0.02 -9.06
N ALA A 113 8.96 -1.02 -9.07
CA ALA A 113 8.73 -2.32 -9.69
C ALA A 113 8.42 -3.40 -8.63
N GLY A 114 7.87 -3.00 -7.48
CA GLY A 114 7.23 -3.89 -6.53
C GLY A 114 8.14 -4.50 -5.48
N ARG A 115 9.40 -4.09 -5.37
CA ARG A 115 10.25 -4.48 -4.23
C ARG A 115 9.61 -4.00 -2.92
N MET A 116 9.46 -4.91 -1.97
CA MET A 116 8.94 -4.64 -0.63
C MET A 116 10.08 -4.77 0.38
N LEU A 117 10.39 -3.67 1.05
CA LEU A 117 11.42 -3.61 2.08
C LEU A 117 10.84 -3.97 3.45
N TYR A 118 11.60 -4.71 4.25
CA TYR A 118 11.22 -5.08 5.60
C TYR A 118 11.33 -3.89 6.56
N GLU A 119 10.29 -3.65 7.36
CA GLU A 119 10.23 -2.59 8.37
C GLU A 119 10.34 -3.19 9.79
N PRO A 120 11.49 -3.04 10.47
CA PRO A 120 11.74 -3.69 11.76
C PRO A 120 11.10 -2.98 12.96
N LEU A 121 10.80 -1.68 12.88
CA LEU A 121 10.48 -0.87 14.06
C LEU A 121 9.00 -0.92 14.43
N ASN A 122 8.13 -0.59 13.47
CA ASN A 122 6.71 -0.35 13.73
C ASN A 122 5.79 -1.44 13.21
N GLY A 123 6.34 -2.46 12.54
CA GLY A 123 5.48 -3.46 11.93
C GLY A 123 6.01 -4.88 11.79
N LYS A 124 7.32 -5.15 11.82
CA LYS A 124 7.82 -6.51 11.57
C LYS A 124 7.14 -7.12 10.33
N GLY A 125 7.33 -6.44 9.21
CA GLY A 125 6.63 -6.79 7.99
C GLY A 125 6.95 -5.86 6.83
N TYR A 126 6.13 -5.98 5.80
CA TYR A 126 6.27 -5.33 4.51
C TYR A 126 4.97 -4.62 4.19
N GLY A 127 5.01 -3.46 3.53
CA GLY A 127 3.78 -2.73 3.21
C GLY A 127 3.90 -1.94 1.92
N VAL A 128 2.93 -2.09 1.02
CA VAL A 128 2.92 -1.42 -0.29
C VAL A 128 1.52 -0.99 -0.70
N PRO A 129 1.38 0.07 -1.52
CA PRO A 129 0.09 0.46 -2.08
C PRO A 129 -0.39 -0.49 -3.17
N VAL A 130 -1.68 -0.80 -3.17
CA VAL A 130 -2.33 -1.65 -4.17
C VAL A 130 -3.69 -1.05 -4.55
N LEU A 131 -4.14 -1.33 -5.76
CA LEU A 131 -5.45 -0.94 -6.27
C LEU A 131 -6.52 -1.91 -5.74
N VAL A 132 -7.62 -1.38 -5.21
CA VAL A 132 -8.75 -2.22 -4.78
C VAL A 132 -9.33 -2.94 -6.00
N GLY A 133 -9.68 -4.21 -5.85
CA GLY A 133 -10.30 -5.06 -6.85
C GLY A 133 -9.30 -5.76 -7.78
N GLU A 134 -8.02 -5.39 -7.71
CA GLU A 134 -6.99 -5.91 -8.61
C GLU A 134 -6.35 -7.21 -8.09
N SER A 135 -5.60 -7.85 -8.98
CA SER A 135 -4.85 -9.08 -8.71
C SER A 135 -3.35 -8.84 -8.69
N TYR A 136 -2.68 -9.46 -7.73
CA TYR A 136 -1.25 -9.35 -7.52
C TYR A 136 -0.61 -10.71 -7.29
N ALA A 137 0.64 -10.88 -7.71
CA ALA A 137 1.47 -12.02 -7.38
C ALA A 137 2.58 -11.57 -6.41
N LEU A 138 2.73 -12.29 -5.30
CA LEU A 138 3.75 -12.02 -4.31
C LEU A 138 4.76 -13.17 -4.29
N SER A 139 6.04 -12.80 -4.37
CA SER A 139 7.17 -13.74 -4.47
C SER A 139 8.33 -13.30 -3.59
N GLY A 140 9.19 -14.24 -3.22
CA GLY A 140 10.34 -14.00 -2.37
C GLY A 140 10.81 -15.27 -1.67
N PHE A 141 11.79 -15.12 -0.78
CA PHE A 141 12.11 -16.14 0.20
C PHE A 141 11.11 -16.07 1.36
N TRP A 142 10.79 -17.21 1.97
CA TRP A 142 9.83 -17.28 3.07
C TRP A 142 10.53 -17.83 4.31
N ARG A 143 10.80 -16.95 5.28
CA ARG A 143 11.23 -17.38 6.61
C ARG A 143 9.98 -17.54 7.47
N GLY A 144 9.61 -18.78 7.79
CA GLY A 144 8.43 -19.06 8.63
C GLY A 144 7.11 -18.55 8.06
N ASP A 145 6.12 -18.47 8.94
CA ASP A 145 4.76 -18.13 8.56
C ASP A 145 4.55 -16.61 8.54
N MET A 146 3.72 -16.15 7.60
CA MET A 146 3.36 -14.73 7.47
C MET A 146 1.85 -14.56 7.40
N VAL A 147 1.34 -13.41 7.82
CA VAL A 147 -0.07 -13.04 7.72
C VAL A 147 -0.22 -11.85 6.80
N LEU A 148 -1.25 -11.84 5.96
CA LEU A 148 -1.54 -10.73 5.07
C LEU A 148 -2.72 -9.93 5.63
N ASP A 149 -2.66 -8.61 5.49
CA ASP A 149 -3.82 -7.74 5.63
C ASP A 149 -3.92 -6.73 4.49
N PHE A 150 -5.13 -6.19 4.36
CA PHE A 150 -5.47 -5.27 3.29
C PHE A 150 -6.39 -4.17 3.78
N SER A 151 -6.08 -2.91 3.44
CA SER A 151 -6.88 -1.72 3.78
C SER A 151 -7.10 -1.56 5.29
N ASP A 152 -7.90 -0.60 5.74
CA ASP A 152 -8.41 -0.51 7.11
C ASP A 152 -9.92 -0.74 7.10
N ARG A 153 -10.44 -1.51 8.05
CA ARG A 153 -11.88 -1.80 8.17
C ARG A 153 -12.71 -0.51 8.26
N LEU A 154 -12.22 0.50 8.97
CA LEU A 154 -12.91 1.77 9.14
C LEU A 154 -12.96 2.57 7.83
N LEU A 155 -12.00 2.40 6.93
CA LEU A 155 -12.01 3.08 5.63
C LEU A 155 -13.16 2.60 4.74
N THR A 156 -13.54 1.33 4.81
CA THR A 156 -14.69 0.82 4.02
C THR A 156 -15.98 1.55 4.39
N SER A 157 -16.24 1.71 5.69
CA SER A 157 -17.36 2.48 6.23
C SER A 157 -17.25 3.96 5.86
N TYR A 158 -16.08 4.56 6.06
CA TYR A 158 -15.83 5.98 5.77
C TYR A 158 -16.08 6.34 4.30
N PHE A 159 -15.63 5.48 3.37
CA PHE A 159 -15.82 5.67 1.93
C PHE A 159 -17.16 5.13 1.40
N GLY A 160 -17.99 4.52 2.24
CA GLY A 160 -19.28 3.93 1.84
C GLY A 160 -19.14 2.80 0.81
N VAL A 161 -18.00 2.12 0.76
CA VAL A 161 -17.75 1.00 -0.15
C VAL A 161 -17.89 -0.31 0.62
N ALA A 162 -18.80 -1.17 0.18
CA ALA A 162 -18.92 -2.51 0.73
C ALA A 162 -17.68 -3.34 0.37
N ASP A 163 -16.97 -3.76 1.40
CA ASP A 163 -15.94 -4.81 1.41
C ASP A 163 -14.90 -4.76 0.28
N GLU A 164 -14.01 -3.77 0.37
CA GLU A 164 -12.84 -3.67 -0.49
C GLU A 164 -11.97 -4.93 -0.39
N SER A 165 -11.45 -5.42 -1.51
CA SER A 165 -10.58 -6.61 -1.53
C SER A 165 -9.51 -6.53 -2.62
N VAL A 166 -8.51 -7.40 -2.52
CA VAL A 166 -7.53 -7.71 -3.58
C VAL A 166 -7.35 -9.21 -3.69
N THR A 167 -6.97 -9.69 -4.87
CA THR A 167 -6.58 -11.10 -5.05
C THR A 167 -5.06 -11.21 -5.00
N VAL A 168 -4.54 -12.10 -4.16
CA VAL A 168 -3.10 -12.33 -4.01
C VAL A 168 -2.75 -13.77 -4.36
N GLU A 169 -1.77 -13.94 -5.24
CA GLU A 169 -1.18 -15.22 -5.60
C GLU A 169 0.17 -15.43 -4.92
N VAL A 170 0.38 -16.58 -4.27
CA VAL A 170 1.66 -17.00 -3.71
C VAL A 170 1.85 -18.50 -3.93
N GLY A 171 2.96 -18.89 -4.56
CA GLY A 171 3.28 -20.30 -4.79
C GLY A 171 2.22 -21.03 -5.64
N GLY A 172 1.54 -20.31 -6.53
CA GLY A 172 0.46 -20.81 -7.40
C GLY A 172 -0.92 -20.90 -6.75
N ALA A 173 -1.05 -20.65 -5.45
CA ALA A 173 -2.33 -20.56 -4.76
C ALA A 173 -2.83 -19.10 -4.74
N LYS A 174 -4.15 -18.90 -4.79
CA LYS A 174 -4.78 -17.57 -4.80
C LYS A 174 -5.75 -17.42 -3.64
N CYS A 175 -5.70 -16.30 -2.95
CA CYS A 175 -6.71 -15.89 -1.98
C CYS A 175 -7.19 -14.48 -2.25
N GLN A 176 -8.48 -14.26 -2.04
CA GLN A 176 -9.02 -12.92 -1.95
C GLN A 176 -8.85 -12.44 -0.51
N ILE A 177 -8.14 -11.33 -0.34
CA ILE A 177 -7.90 -10.71 0.96
C ILE A 177 -8.76 -9.46 1.03
N ARG A 178 -9.54 -9.36 2.10
CA ARG A 178 -10.59 -8.36 2.27
C ARG A 178 -10.24 -7.40 3.38
N ALA A 179 -10.77 -6.19 3.29
CA ALA A 179 -10.66 -5.22 4.37
C ALA A 179 -11.26 -5.77 5.67
N SER A 180 -12.35 -6.54 5.56
CA SER A 180 -13.04 -7.17 6.68
C SER A 180 -12.32 -8.39 7.31
N ASP A 181 -11.25 -8.91 6.71
CA ASP A 181 -10.58 -10.12 7.19
C ASP A 181 -10.05 -9.96 8.61
N ASP A 182 -9.94 -11.09 9.33
CA ASP A 182 -9.56 -11.14 10.74
C ASP A 182 -8.18 -10.52 11.00
N ARG A 183 -8.15 -9.56 11.94
CA ARG A 183 -6.97 -8.80 12.35
C ARG A 183 -6.62 -9.00 13.81
N ARG A 184 -7.08 -10.08 14.45
CA ARG A 184 -6.75 -10.38 15.86
C ARG A 184 -5.26 -10.61 16.10
N PHE A 185 -4.47 -10.71 15.03
CA PHE A 185 -3.01 -10.69 15.08
C PHE A 185 -2.40 -9.28 15.20
N LEU A 186 -3.16 -8.19 15.05
CA LEU A 186 -2.67 -6.81 15.21
C LEU A 186 -3.07 -6.23 16.57
N SER A 187 -2.15 -5.49 17.18
CA SER A 187 -2.37 -4.69 18.38
C SER A 187 -1.86 -3.26 18.18
N PRO A 188 -2.17 -2.31 19.07
CA PRO A 188 -1.57 -0.97 19.02
C PRO A 188 -0.03 -0.95 19.05
N LYS A 189 0.61 -2.05 19.48
CA LYS A 189 2.08 -2.21 19.51
C LYS A 189 2.62 -3.00 18.31
N GLY A 190 1.81 -3.23 17.29
CA GLY A 190 2.15 -4.07 16.13
C GLY A 190 1.63 -5.51 16.25
N PRO A 191 2.15 -6.44 15.42
CA PRO A 191 1.66 -7.80 15.36
C PRO A 191 1.97 -8.59 16.64
N VAL A 192 0.98 -9.33 17.13
CA VAL A 192 1.14 -10.32 18.20
C VAL A 192 1.39 -11.70 17.58
N PRO A 193 2.18 -12.57 18.22
CA PRO A 193 2.52 -13.90 17.70
C PRO A 193 1.31 -14.85 17.82
N ARG A 194 0.30 -14.61 16.99
CA ARG A 194 -0.93 -15.41 16.94
C ARG A 194 -1.41 -15.50 15.50
N ILE A 195 -1.07 -16.60 14.84
CA ILE A 195 -1.60 -16.95 13.52
C ILE A 195 -2.78 -17.90 13.74
N LEU A 196 -3.93 -17.57 13.17
CA LEU A 196 -5.16 -18.34 13.29
C LEU A 196 -5.57 -18.88 11.91
N PRO A 197 -6.34 -19.98 11.84
CA PRO A 197 -6.88 -20.49 10.59
C PRO A 197 -7.73 -19.47 9.82
N THR A 198 -8.33 -18.50 10.52
CA THR A 198 -9.15 -17.41 9.97
C THR A 198 -8.34 -16.29 9.31
N HIS A 199 -7.01 -16.36 9.32
CA HIS A 199 -6.14 -15.38 8.67
C HIS A 199 -5.74 -15.87 7.28
N ALA A 200 -5.75 -14.95 6.31
CA ALA A 200 -4.99 -15.13 5.07
C ALA A 200 -3.50 -15.16 5.42
N ARG A 201 -2.84 -16.31 5.21
CA ARG A 201 -1.46 -16.53 5.67
C ARG A 201 -0.62 -17.23 4.62
N ILE A 202 0.70 -17.03 4.69
CA ILE A 202 1.68 -17.79 3.90
C ILE A 202 2.31 -18.82 4.82
N GLU A 203 2.24 -20.08 4.41
CA GLU A 203 2.78 -21.23 5.13
C GLU A 203 3.43 -22.16 4.09
N GLY A 204 4.68 -22.55 4.31
CA GLY A 204 5.42 -23.38 3.33
C GLY A 204 5.54 -22.75 1.93
N GLY A 205 5.53 -21.42 1.84
CA GLY A 205 5.64 -20.67 0.58
C GLY A 205 4.39 -20.67 -0.30
N LYS A 206 3.22 -20.99 0.28
CA LYS A 206 1.93 -20.89 -0.39
C LYS A 206 0.95 -20.09 0.46
N ILE A 207 0.06 -19.36 -0.20
CA ILE A 207 -1.01 -18.65 0.50
C ILE A 207 -2.14 -19.63 0.86
N LEU A 208 -2.64 -19.52 2.09
CA LEU A 208 -3.79 -20.22 2.64
C LEU A 208 -4.85 -19.18 2.99
N CYS A 209 -6.09 -19.41 2.54
CA CYS A 209 -7.17 -18.46 2.76
C CYS A 209 -7.77 -18.67 4.16
N GLY A 210 -8.21 -17.56 4.77
CA GLY A 210 -8.85 -17.53 6.08
C GLY A 210 -10.36 -17.70 6.03
#